data_AF-A0A0H2SGG8-F1
#
_entry.id   AF-A0A0H2SGG8-F1
#
_cell.length_a   1.000
_cell.length_b   1.000
_cell.length_c   1.000
_cell.angle_alpha   90.00
_cell.angle_beta   90.00
_cell.angle_gamma   90.00
#
_symmetry.space_group_name_H-M   'P 1'
#
loop_
_entity.id
_entity.type
_entity.pdbx_description
1 polymer ?
#
loop_
_entity_poly.entity_id
_entity_poly.type
_entity_poly.pdbx_seq_one_letter_code
_entity_poly.pdbx_strand_id
1 'polypeptide(L)'
;MVSSVTFSRPTNYNNIKKEDVAAELVGSVFSKVFKDMYNSEIFKSDLLPKSNTEKWFKEMLIDQYSISIAKNNMKPLINEILKAYQKP
;
A
#
# COMPACT_ATOMS: atom_id res chain seq x y z
N MET A 1 5.85 -25.82 -9.96
CA MET A 1 6.17 -24.62 -10.77
C MET A 1 5.58 -23.42 -10.04
N VAL A 2 6.41 -22.64 -9.34
CA VAL A 2 5.97 -21.42 -8.66
C VAL A 2 6.17 -20.28 -9.64
N SER A 3 5.09 -19.72 -10.17
CA SER A 3 5.16 -18.55 -11.02
C SER A 3 5.66 -17.38 -10.18
N SER A 4 6.87 -16.92 -10.44
CA SER A 4 7.35 -15.63 -9.95
C SER A 4 6.47 -14.56 -10.60
N VAL A 5 5.50 -14.05 -9.84
CA VAL A 5 4.85 -12.79 -10.18
C VAL A 5 5.93 -11.73 -10.03
N THR A 6 6.68 -11.50 -11.11
CA THR A 6 7.69 -10.45 -11.15
C THR A 6 6.94 -9.13 -11.10
N PHE A 7 6.82 -8.56 -9.90
CA PHE A 7 6.41 -7.18 -9.72
C PHE A 7 7.52 -6.30 -10.33
N SER A 8 7.37 -5.99 -11.60
CA SER A 8 8.20 -5.00 -12.28
C SER A 8 7.89 -3.62 -11.71
N ARG A 9 8.46 -3.34 -10.54
CA ARG A 9 8.59 -2.00 -9.99
C ARG A 9 9.76 -1.36 -10.74
N PRO A 10 9.56 -0.28 -11.51
CA PRO A 10 10.67 0.35 -12.23
C PRO A 10 11.68 0.87 -11.19
N THR A 11 12.83 0.20 -11.10
CA THR A 11 13.95 0.47 -10.19
C THR A 11 14.83 1.62 -10.67
N ASN A 12 14.24 2.66 -11.25
CA ASN A 12 15.00 3.84 -11.69
C ASN A 12 14.84 4.96 -10.66
N TYR A 13 15.58 4.83 -9.55
CA TYR A 13 15.56 5.77 -8.42
C TYR A 13 15.99 7.19 -8.80
N ASN A 14 16.69 7.35 -9.93
CA ASN A 14 17.21 8.63 -10.40
C ASN A 14 16.14 9.57 -10.97
N ASN A 15 14.90 9.11 -11.18
CA ASN A 15 13.84 9.89 -11.82
C ASN A 15 12.47 9.80 -11.11
N ILE A 16 12.47 9.44 -9.82
CA ILE A 16 11.23 9.32 -9.06
C ILE A 16 10.74 10.71 -8.67
N LYS A 17 9.50 11.03 -9.07
CA LYS A 17 8.82 12.27 -8.70
C LYS A 17 8.59 12.29 -7.18
N LYS A 18 8.82 13.43 -6.53
CA LYS A 18 8.64 13.58 -5.07
C LYS A 18 7.20 13.25 -4.66
N GLU A 19 6.25 13.57 -5.53
CA GLU A 19 4.83 13.26 -5.42
C GLU A 19 4.57 11.75 -5.33
N ASP A 20 5.29 10.94 -6.10
CA ASP A 20 5.13 9.49 -6.08
C ASP A 20 5.65 8.88 -4.77
N VAL A 21 6.75 9.41 -4.22
CA VAL A 21 7.28 9.00 -2.92
C VAL A 21 6.33 9.38 -1.78
N ALA A 22 5.80 10.59 -1.81
CA ALA A 22 4.82 11.05 -0.82
C ALA A 22 3.52 10.24 -0.90
N ALA A 23 3.05 9.91 -2.11
CA ALA A 23 1.89 9.04 -2.30
C ALA A 23 2.13 7.63 -1.76
N GLU A 24 3.33 7.09 -1.95
CA GLU A 24 3.69 5.78 -1.40
C GLU A 24 3.78 5.79 0.12
N LEU A 25 4.34 6.84 0.71
CA LEU A 25 4.37 7.02 2.17
C LEU A 25 2.94 6.99 2.74
N VAL A 26 2.05 7.82 2.19
CA VAL A 26 0.64 7.86 2.58
C VAL A 26 -0.02 6.50 2.39
N GLY A 27 0.14 5.90 1.21
CA GLY A 27 -0.41 4.58 0.89
C GLY A 27 0.07 3.50 1.85
N SER A 28 1.33 3.55 2.31
CA SER A 28 1.88 2.58 3.26
C SER A 28 1.24 2.68 4.65
N VAL A 29 0.94 3.89 5.11
CA VAL A 29 0.26 4.13 6.40
C VAL A 29 -1.17 3.58 6.34
N PHE A 30 -1.91 3.90 5.27
CA PHE A 30 -3.27 3.38 5.09
C PHE A 30 -3.31 1.87 4.88
N SER A 31 -2.33 1.32 4.16
CA SER A 31 -2.22 -0.13 4.00
C SER A 31 -2.08 -0.83 5.34
N LYS A 32 -1.25 -0.29 6.24
CA LYS A 32 -1.12 -0.83 7.58
C LYS A 32 -2.46 -0.83 8.33
N VAL A 33 -3.19 0.29 8.29
CA VAL A 33 -4.52 0.41 8.92
C VAL A 33 -5.50 -0.61 8.34
N PHE A 34 -5.55 -0.77 7.02
CA PHE A 34 -6.45 -1.74 6.39
C PHE A 34 -6.06 -3.19 6.70
N LYS A 35 -4.77 -3.51 6.74
CA LYS A 35 -4.27 -4.82 7.15
C LYS A 35 -4.65 -5.12 8.60
N ASP A 36 -4.46 -4.18 9.51
CA ASP A 36 -4.81 -4.32 10.92
C ASP A 36 -6.33 -4.49 11.08
N MET A 37 -7.14 -3.73 10.33
CA MET A 37 -8.58 -3.87 10.31
C MET A 37 -9.02 -5.26 9.81
N TYR A 38 -8.44 -5.77 8.73
CA TYR A 38 -8.77 -7.10 8.20
C TYR A 38 -8.24 -8.27 9.04
N ASN A 39 -7.20 -8.02 9.84
CA ASN A 39 -6.67 -8.99 10.80
C ASN A 39 -7.42 -8.95 12.14
N SER A 40 -8.31 -7.97 12.35
CA SER A 40 -9.15 -7.89 13.53
C SER A 40 -10.13 -9.07 13.63
N GLU A 41 -10.60 -9.32 14.84
CA GLU A 41 -11.47 -10.45 15.17
C GLU A 41 -12.80 -10.43 14.41
N ILE A 42 -13.24 -9.25 13.97
CA ILE A 42 -14.48 -9.04 13.20
C ILE A 42 -14.43 -9.75 11.84
N PHE A 43 -13.24 -9.89 11.25
CA PHE A 43 -13.04 -10.51 9.93
C PHE A 43 -12.38 -11.90 10.01
N LYS A 44 -12.34 -12.50 11.20
CA LYS A 44 -11.96 -13.91 11.36
C LYS A 44 -13.19 -14.77 11.10
N SER A 45 -13.14 -15.54 10.00
CA SER A 45 -14.10 -16.61 9.75
C SER A 45 -13.47 -17.94 10.10
N ASP A 46 -14.09 -18.71 10.99
CA ASP A 46 -13.69 -20.09 11.30
C ASP A 46 -14.15 -21.10 10.24
N LEU A 47 -14.90 -20.64 9.23
CA LEU A 47 -15.52 -21.48 8.21
C LEU A 47 -14.54 -21.98 7.14
N LEU A 48 -13.45 -21.25 6.89
CA LEU A 48 -12.45 -21.62 5.88
C LEU A 48 -11.04 -21.43 6.46
N PRO A 49 -10.19 -22.48 6.44
CA PRO A 49 -8.81 -22.35 6.90
C PRO A 49 -8.06 -21.40 5.97
N LYS A 50 -7.58 -20.27 6.51
CA LYS A 50 -6.77 -19.31 5.76
C LYS A 50 -5.44 -19.96 5.38
N SER A 51 -5.20 -20.11 4.08
CA SER A 51 -3.87 -20.52 3.61
C SER A 51 -2.88 -19.36 3.68
N ASN A 52 -1.59 -19.67 3.84
CA ASN A 52 -0.53 -18.65 3.83
C ASN A 52 -0.53 -17.85 2.51
N THR A 53 -0.83 -18.51 1.39
CA THR A 53 -0.92 -17.86 0.07
C THR A 53 -2.10 -16.90 -0.02
N GLU A 54 -3.27 -17.28 0.50
CA GLU A 54 -4.45 -16.42 0.52
C GLU A 54 -4.23 -15.18 1.38
N LYS A 55 -3.60 -15.35 2.55
CA LYS A 55 -3.21 -14.24 3.43
C LYS A 55 -2.29 -13.27 2.69
N TRP A 56 -1.22 -13.78 2.09
CA TRP A 56 -0.27 -12.97 1.32
C TRP A 56 -0.96 -12.24 0.15
N PHE A 57 -1.78 -12.94 -0.63
CA PHE A 57 -2.48 -12.36 -1.78
C PHE A 57 -3.42 -11.23 -1.35
N LYS A 58 -4.12 -11.41 -0.23
CA LYS A 58 -5.00 -10.38 0.33
C LYS A 58 -4.22 -9.16 0.82
N GLU A 59 -3.12 -9.37 1.53
CA GLU A 59 -2.24 -8.28 1.98
C GLU A 59 -1.68 -7.48 0.79
N MET A 60 -1.29 -8.18 -0.29
CA MET A 60 -0.85 -7.56 -1.53
C MET A 60 -1.95 -6.71 -2.19
N LEU A 61 -3.19 -7.21 -2.25
CA LEU A 61 -4.32 -6.44 -2.76
C LEU A 61 -4.57 -5.17 -1.95
N ILE A 62 -4.48 -5.27 -0.61
CA ILE A 62 -4.61 -4.12 0.29
C ILE A 62 -3.49 -3.10 0.01
N ASP A 63 -2.25 -3.54 -0.17
CA ASP A 63 -1.13 -2.63 -0.51
C ASP A 63 -1.39 -1.86 -1.80
N GLN A 64 -1.77 -2.55 -2.88
CA GLN A 64 -2.04 -1.93 -4.18
C GLN A 64 -3.23 -0.97 -4.13
N TYR A 65 -4.30 -1.37 -3.45
CA TYR A 65 -5.49 -0.55 -3.26
C TYR A 65 -5.17 0.74 -2.49
N SER A 66 -4.40 0.62 -1.40
CA SER A 66 -4.02 1.76 -0.56
C SER A 66 -3.19 2.79 -1.31
N ILE A 67 -2.22 2.33 -2.10
CA ILE A 67 -1.39 3.21 -2.95
C ILE A 67 -2.27 3.88 -4.03
N SER A 68 -3.18 3.14 -4.65
CA SER A 68 -4.10 3.67 -5.66
C SER A 68 -5.01 4.77 -5.09
N ILE A 69 -5.61 4.54 -3.92
CA ILE A 69 -6.42 5.56 -3.24
C ILE A 69 -5.58 6.78 -2.86
N ALA A 70 -4.38 6.57 -2.32
CA ALA A 70 -3.50 7.68 -1.94
C ALA A 70 -3.25 8.60 -3.14
N LYS A 71 -2.90 8.02 -4.30
CA LYS A 71 -2.66 8.78 -5.54
C LYS A 71 -3.91 9.50 -6.07
N ASN A 72 -5.07 8.85 -6.04
CA ASN A 72 -6.28 9.36 -6.67
C ASN A 72 -7.05 10.34 -5.77
N ASN A 73 -7.16 10.03 -4.49
CA ASN A 73 -8.10 10.66 -3.57
C ASN A 73 -7.43 11.46 -2.45
N MET A 74 -6.13 11.25 -2.18
CA MET A 74 -5.41 11.90 -1.08
C MET A 74 -4.39 12.94 -1.57
N LYS A 75 -4.60 13.51 -2.75
CA LYS A 75 -3.78 14.60 -3.30
C LYS A 75 -3.58 15.77 -2.33
N PRO A 76 -4.59 16.22 -1.54
CA PRO A 76 -4.37 17.28 -0.54
C PRO A 76 -3.31 16.90 0.50
N LEU A 77 -3.38 15.67 1.03
CA LEU A 77 -2.45 15.15 2.03
C LEU A 77 -1.03 14.99 1.46
N ILE A 78 -0.93 14.50 0.22
CA ILE A 78 0.36 14.39 -0.50
C ILE A 78 1.00 15.77 -0.65
N ASN A 79 0.21 16.77 -1.03
CA ASN A 79 0.69 18.15 -1.19
C ASN A 79 1.11 18.78 0.15
N GLU A 80 0.45 18.47 1.25
CA GLU A 80 0.84 18.91 2.59
C GLU A 80 2.18 18.31 3.02
N ILE A 81 2.39 17.01 2.78
CA ILE A 81 3.66 16.33 3.06
C ILE A 81 4.79 16.94 2.23
N LEU A 82 4.55 17.21 0.95
CA LEU A 82 5.54 17.86 0.08
C LEU A 82 5.89 19.28 0.55
N LYS A 83 4.89 20.05 1.00
CA LYS A 83 5.11 21.39 1.58
C LYS A 83 5.88 21.33 2.90
N ALA A 84 5.57 20.37 3.77
CA ALA A 84 6.29 20.17 5.02
C ALA A 84 7.76 19.79 4.77
N TYR A 85 8.03 18.97 3.75
CA TYR A 85 9.38 18.58 3.34
C TYR A 85 10.18 19.74 2.71
N GLN A 86 9.51 20.77 2.18
CA GLN A 86 10.15 21.95 1.57
C GLN A 86 10.44 23.09 2.57
N LYS A 87 9.98 22.97 3.82
CA LYS A 87 10.31 23.95 4.87
C LYS A 87 11.76 23.70 5.34
N PRO A 88 12.61 24.75 5.43
CA PRO A 88 14.01 24.61 5.84
C PRO A 88 14.15 24.08 7.27
#